data_AF-A0A9P6IFX0-F1
#
_entry.id   AF-A0A9P6IFX0-F1
#
_cell.length_a   1.000
_cell.length_b   1.000
_cell.length_c   1.000
_cell.angle_alpha   90.00
_cell.angle_beta   90.00
_cell.angle_gamma   90.00
#
_symmetry.space_group_name_H-M   'P 1'
#
loop_
_entity.id
_entity.type
_entity.pdbx_description
1 polymer ?
#
loop_
_entity_poly.entity_id
_entity_poly.type
_entity_poly.pdbx_seq_one_letter_code
_entity_poly.pdbx_strand_id
1 'polypeptide(L)'
;MAEIAGIVLGAVPLLISALEHYQDIIGPVIRFKNWRGELGTLILRLVTERASYDQNLRIMLLRSVGAEELEQMIADPQSQLWNSKYLADDMETELGRAYKPCMGLVKNIAESLETIATNLNIEGSDKVPRDGLRAVVSANAPASNASEGSSRFHFRKRVDFTMKRRDLSKTLKAMEEYNDKLRVLLDGAGKINSIQEDEGLSANTRMRTMLDEYTKDDNDDDNNDSDSRNSNDDNNNDDSSNSNNDNNNDDNNDSNDQ
;
A
#
# COMPACT_ATOMS: atom_id res chain seq x y z
N MET A 1 -1.58 14.71 -0.95
CA MET A 1 -0.96 13.87 0.10
C MET A 1 -0.42 12.57 -0.49
N ALA A 2 -1.22 11.82 -1.25
CA ALA A 2 -0.75 10.63 -2.00
C ALA A 2 0.47 10.91 -2.89
N GLU A 3 0.49 12.05 -3.59
CA GLU A 3 1.64 12.60 -4.33
C GLU A 3 2.98 12.54 -3.57
N ILE A 4 2.98 12.86 -2.26
CA ILE A 4 4.20 12.85 -1.45
C ILE A 4 4.74 11.42 -1.33
N ALA A 5 3.87 10.41 -1.30
CA ALA A 5 4.28 9.03 -1.18
C ALA A 5 5.05 8.54 -2.41
N GLY A 6 4.56 8.87 -3.62
CA GLY A 6 5.29 8.63 -4.87
C GLY A 6 6.63 9.38 -4.89
N ILE A 7 6.65 10.65 -4.49
CA ILE A 7 7.91 11.43 -4.43
C ILE A 7 8.93 10.78 -3.49
N VAL A 8 8.52 10.31 -2.31
CA VAL A 8 9.40 9.60 -1.36
C VAL A 8 9.94 8.33 -2.01
N LEU A 9 9.08 7.53 -2.64
CA LEU A 9 9.46 6.28 -3.30
C LEU A 9 10.51 6.49 -4.41
N GLY A 10 10.41 7.59 -5.17
CA GLY A 10 11.40 7.98 -6.19
C GLY A 10 12.68 8.58 -5.61
N ALA A 11 12.60 9.31 -4.49
CA ALA A 11 13.74 9.98 -3.89
C ALA A 11 14.71 9.02 -3.17
N VAL A 12 14.20 8.04 -2.43
CA VAL A 12 15.06 7.13 -1.64
C VAL A 12 16.12 6.41 -2.48
N PRO A 13 15.82 5.73 -3.61
CA PRO A 13 16.85 5.04 -4.41
C PRO A 13 17.88 6.01 -4.98
N LEU A 14 17.48 7.23 -5.35
CA LEU A 14 18.38 8.28 -5.82
C LEU A 14 19.36 8.71 -4.72
N LEU A 15 18.88 8.93 -3.49
CA LEU A 15 19.74 9.32 -2.37
C LEU A 15 20.67 8.18 -1.95
N ILE A 16 20.22 6.92 -2.00
CA ILE A 16 21.08 5.74 -1.80
C ILE A 16 22.23 5.76 -2.80
N SER A 17 21.94 5.87 -4.10
CA SER A 17 22.99 5.92 -5.13
C SER A 17 23.93 7.12 -5.00
N ALA A 18 23.43 8.28 -4.55
CA ALA A 18 24.28 9.43 -4.28
C ALA A 18 25.26 9.17 -3.13
N LEU A 19 24.79 8.56 -2.04
CA LEU A 19 25.61 8.21 -0.87
C LEU A 19 26.63 7.12 -1.20
N GLU A 20 26.25 6.11 -1.98
CA GLU A 20 27.17 5.07 -2.49
C GLU A 20 28.28 5.68 -3.35
N HIS A 21 27.91 6.56 -4.28
CA HIS A 21 28.89 7.27 -5.12
C HIS A 21 29.86 8.12 -4.28
N TYR A 22 29.36 8.81 -3.25
CA TYR A 22 30.21 9.53 -2.31
C TYR A 22 31.14 8.59 -1.53
N GLN A 23 30.63 7.43 -1.05
CA GLN A 23 31.41 6.44 -0.31
C GLN A 23 32.59 5.89 -1.12
N ASP A 24 32.40 5.66 -2.43
CA ASP A 24 33.46 5.20 -3.33
C ASP A 24 34.55 6.27 -3.54
N ILE A 25 34.13 7.54 -3.62
CA ILE A 25 35.01 8.68 -3.88
C ILE A 25 35.92 9.01 -2.69
N ILE A 26 35.46 8.85 -1.44
CA ILE A 26 36.28 9.13 -0.24
C ILE A 26 37.35 8.05 0.05
N GLY A 27 37.40 7.00 -0.78
CA GLY A 27 38.14 5.75 -0.58
C GLY A 27 39.65 5.77 -0.27
N PRO A 28 40.48 6.76 -0.68
CA PRO A 28 41.94 6.63 -0.46
C PRO A 28 42.48 7.24 0.84
N VAL A 29 41.73 8.09 1.54
CA VAL A 29 42.29 8.91 2.62
C VAL A 29 42.13 8.20 3.96
N ILE A 30 43.23 7.80 4.59
CA ILE A 30 43.28 7.05 5.87
C ILE A 30 42.37 7.66 6.95
N ARG A 31 42.27 9.00 7.01
CA ARG A 31 41.40 9.72 7.96
C ARG A 31 39.91 9.43 7.79
N PHE A 32 39.46 8.98 6.63
CA PHE A 32 38.06 8.71 6.31
C PHE A 32 37.71 7.22 6.29
N LYS A 33 38.65 6.31 6.59
CA LYS A 33 38.38 4.86 6.59
C LYS A 33 37.25 4.48 7.56
N ASN A 34 37.26 5.04 8.78
CA ASN A 34 36.21 4.78 9.77
C ASN A 34 34.86 5.34 9.30
N TRP A 35 34.87 6.57 8.75
CA TRP A 35 33.66 7.18 8.21
C TRP A 35 33.09 6.40 7.03
N ARG A 36 33.92 5.87 6.14
CA ARG A 36 33.50 5.02 5.01
C ARG A 36 32.78 3.76 5.49
N GLY A 37 33.30 3.09 6.53
CA GLY A 37 32.66 1.90 7.09
C GLY A 37 31.30 2.22 7.70
N GLU A 38 31.25 3.26 8.53
CA GLU A 38 30.00 3.73 9.15
C GLU A 38 28.97 4.22 8.12
N LEU A 39 29.41 4.94 7.09
CA LEU A 39 28.55 5.38 6.00
C LEU A 39 27.95 4.18 5.27
N GLY A 40 28.72 3.11 5.04
CA GLY A 40 28.19 1.86 4.50
C GLY A 40 27.09 1.25 5.38
N THR A 41 27.27 1.26 6.70
CA THR A 41 26.21 0.83 7.64
C THR A 41 24.97 1.73 7.57
N LEU A 42 25.15 3.04 7.42
CA LEU A 42 24.04 3.99 7.28
C LEU A 42 23.31 3.84 5.93
N ILE A 43 24.02 3.56 4.84
CA ILE A 43 23.44 3.24 3.53
C ILE A 43 22.62 1.95 3.63
N LEU A 44 23.18 0.89 4.22
CA LEU A 44 22.44 -0.37 4.42
C LEU A 44 21.15 -0.14 5.23
N ARG A 45 21.21 0.68 6.28
CA ARG A 45 20.02 1.05 7.04
C ARG A 45 19.00 1.77 6.17
N LEU A 46 19.41 2.74 5.35
CA LEU A 46 18.50 3.43 4.43
C LEU A 46 17.87 2.48 3.39
N VAL A 47 18.62 1.48 2.91
CA VAL A 47 18.10 0.42 2.04
C VAL A 47 17.03 -0.41 2.76
N THR A 48 17.25 -0.79 4.03
CA THR A 48 16.25 -1.49 4.84
C THR A 48 15.01 -0.63 5.06
N GLU A 49 15.19 0.65 5.39
CA GLU A 49 14.07 1.58 5.57
C GLU A 49 13.28 1.83 4.30
N ARG A 50 13.94 1.79 3.14
CA ARG A 50 13.26 1.81 1.83
C ARG A 50 12.33 0.61 1.69
N ALA A 51 12.80 -0.59 2.01
CA ALA A 51 12.00 -1.81 1.87
C ALA A 51 10.78 -1.78 2.83
N SER A 52 10.98 -1.31 4.07
CA SER A 52 9.89 -1.12 5.03
C SER A 52 8.85 -0.10 4.51
N TYR A 53 9.33 1.01 3.95
CA TYR A 53 8.46 2.02 3.36
C TYR A 53 7.66 1.49 2.17
N ASP A 54 8.30 0.77 1.23
CA ASP A 54 7.63 0.14 0.08
C ASP A 54 6.53 -0.82 0.52
N GLN A 55 6.81 -1.66 1.52
CA GLN A 55 5.82 -2.58 2.08
C GLN A 55 4.64 -1.83 2.72
N ASN A 56 4.91 -0.81 3.53
CA ASN A 56 3.87 0.01 4.15
C ASN A 56 3.00 0.71 3.09
N LEU A 57 3.63 1.23 2.04
CA LEU A 57 2.94 1.89 0.93
C LEU A 57 2.05 0.92 0.16
N ARG A 58 2.54 -0.30 -0.12
CA ARG A 58 1.74 -1.37 -0.73
C ARG A 58 0.52 -1.74 0.11
N ILE A 59 0.69 -1.93 1.42
CA ILE A 59 -0.44 -2.24 2.33
C ILE A 59 -1.48 -1.12 2.29
N MET A 60 -1.02 0.13 2.31
CA MET A 60 -1.88 1.31 2.30
C MET A 60 -2.66 1.44 0.99
N LEU A 61 -2.04 1.12 -0.15
CA LEU A 61 -2.64 1.26 -1.48
C LEU A 61 -3.51 0.07 -1.89
N LEU A 62 -3.19 -1.16 -1.46
CA LEU A 62 -3.92 -2.37 -1.85
C LEU A 62 -5.41 -2.32 -1.52
N ARG A 63 -5.81 -1.47 -0.56
CA ARG A 63 -7.20 -1.25 -0.19
C ARG A 63 -7.94 -0.25 -1.09
N SER A 64 -7.20 0.61 -1.79
CA SER A 64 -7.75 1.74 -2.54
C SER A 64 -7.58 1.62 -4.05
N VAL A 65 -6.66 0.78 -4.54
CA VAL A 65 -6.40 0.62 -5.98
C VAL A 65 -6.35 -0.85 -6.39
N GLY A 66 -6.57 -1.12 -7.68
CA GLY A 66 -6.41 -2.46 -8.24
C GLY A 66 -4.94 -2.92 -8.22
N ALA A 67 -4.72 -4.24 -8.31
CA ALA A 67 -3.36 -4.81 -8.29
C ALA A 67 -2.47 -4.30 -9.44
N GLU A 68 -3.03 -4.11 -10.63
CA GLU A 68 -2.29 -3.58 -11.79
C GLU A 68 -1.89 -2.11 -11.59
N GLU A 69 -2.83 -1.28 -11.13
CA GLU A 69 -2.59 0.14 -10.81
C GLU A 69 -1.56 0.28 -9.69
N LEU A 70 -1.63 -0.60 -8.68
CA LEU A 70 -0.65 -0.65 -7.60
C LEU A 70 0.77 -0.85 -8.13
N GLU A 71 0.98 -1.89 -8.94
CA GLU A 71 2.31 -2.15 -9.50
C GLU A 71 2.77 -1.01 -10.42
N GLN A 72 1.86 -0.41 -11.19
CA GLN A 72 2.18 0.76 -12.00
C GLN A 72 2.62 1.95 -11.14
N MET A 73 1.93 2.22 -10.03
CA MET A 73 2.26 3.32 -9.12
C MET A 73 3.59 3.11 -8.40
N ILE A 74 3.88 1.87 -7.99
CA ILE A 74 5.16 1.54 -7.33
C ILE A 74 6.32 1.58 -8.34
N ALA A 75 6.09 1.13 -9.58
CA ALA A 75 7.09 1.15 -10.64
C ALA A 75 7.36 2.57 -11.18
N ASP A 76 6.35 3.42 -11.24
CA ASP A 76 6.44 4.84 -11.63
C ASP A 76 6.02 5.77 -10.48
N PRO A 77 6.98 6.18 -9.63
CA PRO A 77 6.72 7.10 -8.53
C PRO A 77 6.33 8.53 -8.98
N GLN A 78 6.45 8.84 -10.27
CA GLN A 78 6.02 10.11 -10.87
C GLN A 78 4.72 9.99 -11.67
N SER A 79 4.07 8.83 -11.63
CA SER A 79 2.81 8.57 -12.31
C SER A 79 1.73 9.59 -11.92
N GLN A 80 0.86 9.92 -12.87
CA GLN A 80 -0.28 10.80 -12.63
C GLN A 80 -1.31 10.19 -11.66
N LEU A 81 -1.30 8.86 -11.49
CA LEU A 81 -2.16 8.14 -10.54
C LEU A 81 -1.99 8.67 -9.11
N TRP A 82 -0.78 9.09 -8.72
CA TRP A 82 -0.49 9.69 -7.41
C TRP A 82 -1.21 11.03 -7.16
N ASN A 83 -1.67 11.70 -8.22
CA ASN A 83 -2.39 12.98 -8.17
C ASN A 83 -3.90 12.80 -8.32
N SER A 84 -4.39 11.56 -8.43
CA SER A 84 -5.82 11.29 -8.54
C SER A 84 -6.54 11.72 -7.25
N LYS A 85 -7.61 12.51 -7.40
CA LYS A 85 -8.45 12.87 -6.26
C LYS A 85 -9.17 11.63 -5.70
N TYR A 86 -9.61 10.74 -6.58
CA TYR A 86 -10.28 9.49 -6.21
C TYR A 86 -9.40 8.65 -5.28
N LEU A 87 -8.11 8.51 -5.61
CA LEU A 87 -7.15 7.81 -4.76
C LEU A 87 -7.11 8.37 -3.32
N ALA A 88 -7.08 9.69 -3.16
CA ALA A 88 -7.04 10.29 -1.84
C ALA A 88 -8.34 10.09 -1.06
N ASP A 89 -9.48 10.17 -1.74
CA ASP A 89 -10.81 9.97 -1.16
C ASP A 89 -11.01 8.49 -0.74
N ASP A 90 -10.56 7.55 -1.57
CA ASP A 90 -10.60 6.11 -1.30
C ASP A 90 -9.68 5.73 -0.14
N MET A 91 -8.46 6.27 -0.11
CA MET A 91 -7.55 6.07 1.03
C MET A 91 -8.10 6.65 2.33
N GLU A 92 -8.73 7.83 2.29
CA GLU A 92 -9.36 8.41 3.49
C GLU A 92 -10.53 7.57 3.98
N THR A 93 -11.31 7.00 3.06
CA THR A 93 -12.41 6.07 3.37
C THR A 93 -11.89 4.78 4.01
N GLU A 94 -10.91 4.14 3.38
CA GLU A 94 -10.37 2.85 3.82
C GLU A 94 -9.59 2.94 5.15
N LEU A 95 -8.78 3.98 5.33
CA LEU A 95 -7.97 4.15 6.54
C LEU A 95 -8.75 4.83 7.66
N GLY A 96 -9.85 5.51 7.34
CA GLY A 96 -10.68 6.26 8.27
C GLY A 96 -9.85 7.17 9.19
N ARG A 97 -9.91 6.91 10.50
CA ARG A 97 -9.19 7.72 11.50
C ARG A 97 -7.66 7.62 11.39
N ALA A 98 -7.12 6.56 10.79
CA ALA A 98 -5.69 6.38 10.61
C ALA A 98 -5.13 7.18 9.43
N TYR A 99 -5.98 7.66 8.51
CA TYR A 99 -5.54 8.36 7.28
C TYR A 99 -4.62 9.55 7.58
N LYS A 100 -5.10 10.51 8.39
CA LYS A 100 -4.35 11.73 8.72
C LYS A 100 -3.02 11.43 9.44
N PRO A 101 -2.99 10.58 10.48
CA PRO A 101 -1.73 10.12 11.08
C PRO A 101 -0.75 9.48 10.07
N CYS A 102 -1.23 8.56 9.21
CA CYS A 102 -0.40 7.91 8.20
C CYS A 102 0.21 8.92 7.23
N MET A 103 -0.60 9.84 6.68
CA MET A 103 -0.11 10.89 5.78
C MET A 103 0.88 11.83 6.47
N GLY A 104 0.68 12.13 7.76
CA GLY A 104 1.64 12.88 8.56
C GLY A 104 2.99 12.17 8.69
N LEU A 105 3.00 10.86 8.89
CA LEU A 105 4.23 10.07 8.94
C LEU A 105 4.96 10.02 7.58
N VAL A 106 4.22 9.83 6.48
CA VAL A 106 4.78 9.90 5.12
C VAL A 106 5.45 11.26 4.88
N LYS A 107 4.81 12.35 5.33
CA LYS A 107 5.40 13.68 5.25
C LYS A 107 6.68 13.81 6.08
N ASN A 108 6.71 13.29 7.32
CA ASN A 108 7.91 13.33 8.16
C ASN A 108 9.07 12.50 7.56
N ILE A 109 8.76 11.40 6.87
CA ILE A 109 9.74 10.63 6.09
C ILE A 109 10.29 11.50 4.94
N ALA A 110 9.41 12.19 4.20
CA ALA A 110 9.83 13.12 3.15
C ALA A 110 10.77 14.21 3.70
N GLU A 111 10.41 14.86 4.82
CA GLU A 111 11.23 15.89 5.47
C GLU A 111 12.61 15.34 5.93
N SER A 112 12.67 14.08 6.36
CA SER A 112 13.93 13.41 6.68
C SER A 112 14.82 13.23 5.45
N LEU A 113 14.22 12.83 4.32
CA LEU A 113 14.93 12.70 3.05
C LEU A 113 15.33 14.06 2.48
N GLU A 114 14.53 15.11 2.65
CA GLU A 114 14.90 16.49 2.27
C GLU A 114 16.12 16.96 3.04
N THR A 115 16.20 16.63 4.32
CA THR A 115 17.38 16.91 5.15
C THR A 115 18.62 16.20 4.59
N ILE A 116 18.52 14.94 4.16
CA ILE A 116 19.63 14.23 3.54
C ILE A 116 19.97 14.85 2.18
N ALA A 117 18.96 15.13 1.35
CA ALA A 117 19.11 15.66 0.00
C ALA A 117 19.76 17.04 -0.02
N THR A 118 19.38 17.96 0.88
CA THR A 118 20.01 19.30 1.00
C THR A 118 21.49 19.24 1.37
N ASN A 119 21.92 18.17 2.05
CA ASN A 119 23.32 17.95 2.38
C ASN A 119 24.07 17.14 1.30
N LEU A 120 23.36 16.59 0.32
CA LEU A 120 23.92 15.98 -0.88
C LEU A 120 24.00 17.05 -1.96
N ASN A 121 25.20 17.43 -2.36
CA ASN A 121 25.43 18.43 -3.41
C ASN A 121 25.15 17.84 -4.81
N ILE A 122 23.92 17.41 -5.05
CA ILE A 122 23.41 16.83 -6.30
C ILE A 122 22.50 17.81 -7.04
N GLU A 123 22.21 17.56 -8.31
CA GLU A 123 21.37 18.47 -9.09
C GLU A 123 19.97 18.60 -8.46
N GLY A 124 19.52 19.83 -8.22
CA GLY A 124 18.22 20.11 -7.60
C GLY A 124 18.23 20.20 -6.08
N SER A 125 19.32 19.84 -5.38
CA SER A 125 19.36 19.93 -3.91
C SER A 125 19.30 21.36 -3.37
N ASP A 126 19.80 22.31 -4.16
CA ASP A 126 19.72 23.76 -3.91
C ASP A 126 18.27 24.29 -3.91
N LYS A 127 17.36 23.56 -4.58
CA LYS A 127 15.95 23.93 -4.70
C LYS A 127 15.04 23.22 -3.70
N VAL A 128 15.54 22.21 -2.99
CA VAL A 128 14.76 21.45 -1.98
C VAL A 128 14.08 22.35 -0.94
N PRO A 129 14.71 23.42 -0.40
CA PRO A 129 14.04 24.28 0.57
C PRO A 129 12.77 24.97 0.06
N ARG A 130 12.62 25.11 -1.27
CA ARG A 130 11.47 25.76 -1.91
C ARG A 130 10.52 24.75 -2.56
N ASP A 131 11.09 23.78 -3.27
CA ASP A 131 10.37 22.88 -4.19
C ASP A 131 10.31 21.43 -3.65
N GLY A 132 10.88 21.16 -2.47
CA GLY A 132 10.92 19.85 -1.82
C GLY A 132 11.72 18.79 -2.58
N LEU A 133 11.52 17.52 -2.23
CA LEU A 133 12.16 16.38 -2.92
C LEU A 133 11.89 16.30 -4.42
N ARG A 134 10.77 16.86 -4.88
CA ARG A 134 10.41 16.87 -6.31
C ARG A 134 11.52 17.48 -7.17
N ALA A 135 12.19 18.52 -6.69
CA ALA A 135 13.29 19.15 -7.44
C ALA A 135 14.44 18.17 -7.71
N VAL A 136 14.77 17.34 -6.73
CA VAL A 136 15.86 16.37 -6.81
C VAL A 136 15.46 15.18 -7.67
N VAL A 137 14.25 14.64 -7.48
CA VAL A 137 13.74 13.52 -8.31
C VAL A 137 13.66 13.91 -9.78
N SER A 138 13.09 15.09 -10.09
CA SER A 138 12.92 15.54 -11.48
C SER A 138 14.22 15.89 -12.18
N ALA A 139 15.23 16.33 -11.41
CA ALA A 139 16.55 16.66 -11.96
C ALA A 139 17.42 15.43 -12.22
N ASN A 140 17.13 14.30 -11.60
CA ASN A 140 17.96 13.09 -11.64
C ASN A 140 17.12 11.86 -12.02
N ALA A 141 16.62 11.84 -13.26
CA ALA A 141 15.90 10.68 -13.79
C ALA A 141 16.80 9.43 -13.84
N PRO A 142 16.26 8.22 -13.56
CA PRO A 142 16.99 6.97 -13.72
C PRO A 142 17.48 6.79 -15.16
N ALA A 143 18.62 6.12 -15.34
CA ALA A 143 19.11 5.73 -16.66
C ALA A 143 18.13 4.73 -17.29
N SER A 144 17.83 4.94 -18.57
CA SER A 144 16.88 4.13 -19.36
C SER A 144 17.30 2.67 -19.59
N ASN A 145 18.48 2.26 -19.12
CA ASN A 145 19.00 0.89 -19.20
C ASN A 145 19.07 0.18 -17.83
N ALA A 146 18.37 0.70 -16.82
CA ALA A 146 18.21 0.05 -15.53
C ALA A 146 17.48 -1.31 -15.69
N SER A 147 18.07 -2.38 -15.15
CA SER A 147 17.35 -3.66 -15.00
C SER A 147 16.25 -3.49 -13.94
N GLU A 148 15.18 -4.29 -14.03
CA GLU A 148 14.16 -4.38 -12.98
C GLU A 148 14.83 -4.49 -11.60
N GLY A 149 14.54 -3.52 -10.72
CA GLY A 149 15.07 -3.47 -9.36
C GLY A 149 16.38 -2.69 -9.16
N SER A 150 17.05 -2.18 -10.20
CA SER A 150 18.27 -1.36 -10.05
C SER A 150 18.20 -0.07 -10.87
N SER A 151 17.56 0.96 -10.30
CA SER A 151 17.60 2.32 -10.85
C SER A 151 19.04 2.84 -10.81
N ARG A 152 19.73 2.82 -11.95
CA ARG A 152 21.07 3.40 -12.05
C ARG A 152 20.94 4.91 -12.26
N PHE A 153 21.54 5.69 -11.35
CA PHE A 153 21.57 7.15 -11.46
C PHE A 153 22.94 7.64 -11.92
N HIS A 154 22.95 8.65 -12.79
CA HIS A 154 24.17 9.32 -13.23
C HIS A 154 24.22 10.75 -12.70
N PHE A 155 25.16 11.02 -11.81
CA PHE A 155 25.38 12.36 -11.27
C PHE A 155 26.34 13.13 -12.16
N ARG A 156 25.86 14.23 -12.76
CA ARG A 156 26.66 15.10 -13.65
C ARG A 156 27.77 15.85 -12.93
N LYS A 157 27.58 16.08 -11.62
CA LYS A 157 28.53 16.74 -10.74
C LYS A 157 29.06 15.73 -9.73
N ARG A 158 30.26 16.00 -9.21
CA ARG A 158 30.82 15.24 -8.09
C ARG A 158 29.85 15.33 -6.91
N VAL A 159 29.35 14.19 -6.46
CA VAL A 159 28.57 14.14 -5.23
C VAL A 159 29.47 14.53 -4.07
N ASP A 160 29.04 15.56 -3.33
CA ASP A 160 29.63 15.93 -2.05
C ASP A 160 28.57 15.77 -0.96
N PHE A 161 29.02 15.42 0.24
CA PHE A 161 28.15 15.18 1.38
C PHE A 161 28.65 15.95 2.60
N THR A 162 27.89 16.96 2.99
CA THR A 162 28.27 17.93 4.01
C THR A 162 27.69 17.61 5.39
N MET A 163 26.77 16.64 5.46
CA MET A 163 26.10 16.26 6.70
C MET A 163 27.08 15.59 7.66
N LYS A 164 27.01 15.96 8.95
CA LYS A 164 27.78 15.28 9.98
C LYS A 164 27.18 13.89 10.22
N ARG A 165 28.05 12.91 10.50
CA ARG A 165 27.67 11.55 10.91
C ARG A 165 26.55 11.48 11.93
N ARG A 166 26.67 12.24 13.03
CA ARG A 166 25.70 12.21 14.12
C ARG A 166 24.32 12.67 13.66
N ASP A 167 24.28 13.60 12.72
CA ASP A 167 23.03 14.14 12.20
C ASP A 167 22.41 13.14 11.22
N LEU A 168 23.20 12.55 10.29
CA LEU A 168 22.71 11.49 9.41
C LEU A 168 22.14 10.30 10.19
N SER A 169 22.86 9.84 11.22
CA SER A 169 22.41 8.74 12.07
C SER A 169 21.11 9.06 12.83
N LYS A 170 20.90 10.32 13.23
CA LYS A 170 19.66 10.77 13.88
C LYS A 170 18.51 10.83 12.88
N THR A 171 18.74 11.39 11.69
CA THR A 171 17.73 11.48 10.63
C THR A 171 17.27 10.10 10.18
N LEU A 172 18.20 9.15 9.97
CA LEU A 172 17.83 7.77 9.63
C LEU A 172 17.09 7.06 10.77
N LYS A 173 17.44 7.35 12.04
CA LYS A 173 16.70 6.80 13.18
C LYS A 173 15.27 7.34 13.24
N ALA A 174 15.08 8.64 12.99
CA ALA A 174 13.75 9.22 12.95
C ALA A 174 12.90 8.59 11.82
N MET A 175 13.50 8.39 10.64
CA MET A 175 12.84 7.71 9.52
C MET A 175 12.37 6.29 9.88
N GLU A 176 13.23 5.50 10.52
CA GLU A 176 12.88 4.16 11.04
C GLU A 176 11.70 4.21 12.01
N GLU A 177 11.76 5.13 12.99
CA GLU A 177 10.65 5.31 13.95
C GLU A 177 9.34 5.73 13.27
N TYR A 178 9.40 6.46 12.14
CA TYR A 178 8.21 6.83 11.38
C TYR A 178 7.66 5.64 10.57
N ASN A 179 8.52 4.84 9.94
CA ASN A 179 8.13 3.61 9.25
C ASN A 179 7.47 2.61 10.20
N ASP A 180 8.03 2.42 11.40
CA ASP A 180 7.46 1.52 12.42
C ASP A 180 6.09 2.00 12.88
N LYS A 181 5.94 3.30 13.15
CA LYS A 181 4.65 3.90 13.52
C LYS A 181 3.63 3.77 12.39
N LEU A 182 4.07 3.93 11.14
CA LEU A 182 3.20 3.79 9.97
C LEU A 182 2.67 2.36 9.89
N ARG A 183 3.54 1.37 10.04
CA ARG A 183 3.15 -0.05 10.08
C ARG A 183 2.13 -0.33 11.18
N VAL A 184 2.36 0.14 12.40
CA VAL A 184 1.45 -0.06 13.53
C VAL A 184 0.06 0.53 13.26
N LEU A 185 -0.01 1.72 12.64
CA LEU A 185 -1.27 2.34 12.27
C LEU A 185 -2.02 1.56 11.18
N LEU A 186 -1.29 1.08 10.16
CA LEU A 186 -1.86 0.28 9.07
C LEU A 186 -2.38 -1.07 9.58
N ASP A 187 -1.63 -1.75 10.45
CA ASP A 187 -2.06 -2.99 11.09
C ASP A 187 -3.31 -2.78 11.97
N GLY A 188 -3.37 -1.64 12.66
CA GLY A 188 -4.53 -1.24 13.47
C GLY A 188 -5.77 -0.97 12.62
N ALA A 189 -5.62 -0.21 11.53
CA ALA A 189 -6.71 0.09 10.59
C ALA A 189 -7.25 -1.19 9.94
N GLY A 190 -6.36 -2.09 9.50
CA GLY A 190 -6.76 -3.37 8.91
C GLY A 190 -7.60 -4.24 9.85
N LYS A 191 -7.24 -4.29 11.15
CA LYS A 191 -8.01 -5.04 12.16
C LYS A 191 -9.39 -4.44 12.42
N ILE A 192 -9.50 -3.12 12.46
CA ILE A 192 -10.79 -2.44 12.67
C ILE A 192 -11.73 -2.74 11.51
N ASN A 193 -11.24 -2.69 10.27
CA ASN A 193 -12.04 -2.97 9.09
C ASN A 193 -12.52 -4.43 9.08
N SER A 194 -11.65 -5.40 9.40
CA SER A 194 -12.07 -6.81 9.51
C SER A 194 -13.12 -7.05 10.60
N ILE A 195 -13.03 -6.35 11.73
CA ILE A 195 -14.01 -6.48 12.81
C ILE A 195 -15.37 -5.88 12.37
N GLN A 196 -15.38 -4.79 11.62
CA GLN A 196 -16.61 -4.19 11.12
C GLN A 196 -17.32 -5.07 10.07
N GLU A 197 -16.55 -5.78 9.23
CA GLU A 197 -17.09 -6.77 8.29
C GLU A 197 -17.72 -7.96 9.03
N ASP A 198 -17.05 -8.49 10.05
CA ASP A 198 -17.55 -9.60 10.88
C ASP A 198 -18.75 -9.19 11.77
N GLU A 199 -18.70 -8.00 12.39
CA GLU A 199 -19.81 -7.48 13.19
C GLU A 199 -21.00 -7.07 12.32
N GLY A 200 -20.81 -6.61 11.08
CA GLY A 200 -21.89 -6.33 10.14
C GLY A 200 -22.68 -7.59 9.76
N LEU A 201 -22.00 -8.72 9.61
CA LEU A 201 -22.63 -10.03 9.40
C LEU A 201 -23.33 -10.53 10.68
N SER A 202 -22.71 -10.35 11.85
CA SER A 202 -23.26 -10.74 13.15
C SER A 202 -24.47 -9.92 13.59
N ALA A 203 -24.44 -8.60 13.38
CA ALA A 203 -25.52 -7.67 13.69
C ALA A 203 -26.73 -7.89 12.76
N ASN A 204 -26.50 -8.13 11.46
CA ASN A 204 -27.58 -8.51 10.54
C ASN A 204 -28.20 -9.87 10.91
N THR A 205 -27.39 -10.83 11.33
CA THR A 205 -27.88 -12.14 11.81
C THR A 205 -28.74 -11.96 13.06
N ARG A 206 -28.28 -11.15 14.03
CA ARG A 206 -29.05 -10.81 15.25
C ARG A 206 -30.36 -10.08 14.94
N MET A 207 -30.34 -9.09 14.05
CA MET A 207 -31.53 -8.36 13.63
C MET A 207 -32.54 -9.29 12.96
N ARG A 208 -32.06 -10.22 12.12
CA ARG A 208 -32.90 -11.22 11.46
C ARG A 208 -33.48 -12.23 12.46
N THR A 209 -32.70 -12.68 13.44
CA THR A 209 -33.21 -13.55 14.51
C THR A 209 -34.27 -12.84 15.35
N MET A 210 -34.07 -11.55 15.68
CA MET A 210 -35.07 -10.77 16.40
C MET A 210 -36.34 -10.51 15.59
N LEU A 211 -36.24 -10.32 14.28
CA LEU A 211 -37.40 -10.19 13.39
C LEU A 211 -38.18 -11.51 13.26
N ASP A 212 -37.48 -12.65 13.12
CA ASP A 212 -38.11 -13.97 13.05
C ASP A 212 -38.82 -14.35 14.37
N GLU A 213 -38.27 -13.91 15.51
CA GLU A 213 -38.87 -14.08 16.84
C GLU A 213 -40.12 -13.21 17.02
N TYR A 214 -40.12 -11.98 16.50
CA TYR A 214 -41.31 -11.11 16.49
C TYR A 214 -42.42 -11.57 15.54
N THR A 215 -42.11 -12.30 14.46
CA THR A 215 -43.15 -12.80 13.53
C THR A 215 -43.80 -14.12 13.95
N LYS A 216 -43.35 -14.74 15.06
CA LYS A 216 -43.95 -15.97 15.60
C LYS A 216 -45.07 -15.75 16.61
N ASP A 217 -45.18 -14.56 17.19
CA ASP A 217 -46.17 -14.28 18.24
C ASP A 217 -47.55 -13.83 17.70
N ASP A 218 -47.71 -13.62 16.39
CA ASP A 218 -48.98 -13.14 15.79
C ASP A 218 -49.76 -14.22 15.01
N ASN A 219 -49.41 -15.52 15.12
CA ASN A 219 -50.11 -16.61 14.41
C ASN A 219 -50.80 -17.66 15.31
N ASP A 220 -50.90 -17.42 16.62
CA ASP A 220 -51.52 -18.38 17.56
C ASP A 220 -52.98 -18.03 17.97
N ASP A 221 -53.61 -17.03 17.36
CA ASP A 221 -55.03 -16.72 17.55
C ASP A 221 -55.79 -16.80 16.22
N ASP A 222 -56.07 -18.02 15.76
CA ASP A 222 -57.36 -18.43 15.19
C ASP A 222 -57.23 -19.81 14.54
N ASN A 223 -57.48 -20.87 15.30
CA ASN A 223 -58.43 -21.86 14.78
C ASN A 223 -59.12 -22.68 15.86
N ASN A 224 -60.41 -22.45 15.85
CA ASN A 224 -61.46 -23.02 16.66
C ASN A 224 -61.65 -24.52 16.39
N ASP A 225 -62.08 -25.18 17.47
CA ASP A 225 -62.67 -26.50 17.56
C ASP A 225 -63.56 -26.86 16.36
N SER A 226 -63.32 -28.02 15.75
CA SER A 226 -64.35 -28.80 15.02
C SER A 226 -63.89 -30.24 14.88
N ASP A 227 -64.25 -31.00 15.91
CA ASP A 227 -64.42 -32.45 15.93
C ASP A 227 -65.26 -32.92 14.72
N SER A 228 -64.73 -33.82 13.88
CA SER A 228 -65.54 -34.77 13.09
C SER A 228 -64.70 -35.93 12.56
N ARG A 229 -65.09 -37.11 13.02
CA ARG A 229 -64.71 -38.45 12.54
C ARG A 229 -65.06 -38.64 11.06
N ASN A 230 -64.15 -39.22 10.27
CA ASN A 230 -64.40 -40.32 9.32
C ASN A 230 -63.03 -40.83 8.80
N SER A 231 -62.57 -42.02 9.15
CA SER A 231 -62.71 -43.26 8.37
C SER A 231 -62.57 -43.13 6.85
N ASN A 232 -61.60 -43.90 6.37
CA ASN A 232 -61.59 -44.69 5.14
C ASN A 232 -60.76 -44.22 3.92
N ASP A 233 -59.92 -45.19 3.54
CA ASP A 233 -59.64 -45.68 2.18
C ASP A 233 -58.45 -45.08 1.41
N ASP A 234 -57.44 -45.94 1.30
CA ASP A 234 -56.91 -46.48 0.04
C ASP A 234 -56.56 -45.54 -1.11
N ASN A 235 -55.26 -45.52 -1.44
CA ASN A 235 -54.65 -45.83 -2.76
C ASN A 235 -53.32 -45.06 -2.85
N ASN A 236 -52.16 -45.69 -2.91
CA ASN A 236 -51.67 -46.54 -4.00
C ASN A 236 -51.71 -45.83 -5.37
N ASN A 237 -50.64 -45.14 -5.73
CA ASN A 237 -49.90 -45.33 -6.98
C ASN A 237 -48.82 -44.23 -7.09
N ASP A 238 -47.56 -44.61 -7.21
CA ASP A 238 -46.91 -45.07 -8.44
C ASP A 238 -46.59 -43.90 -9.37
N ASP A 239 -45.28 -43.75 -9.54
CA ASP A 239 -44.62 -43.82 -10.84
C ASP A 239 -44.04 -42.53 -11.43
N SER A 240 -42.76 -42.73 -11.79
CA SER A 240 -42.02 -42.09 -12.88
C SER A 240 -41.60 -40.63 -12.72
N SER A 241 -40.30 -40.38 -12.57
CA SER A 241 -39.31 -40.34 -13.68
C SER A 241 -39.66 -39.25 -14.70
N ASN A 242 -38.75 -38.31 -14.94
CA ASN A 242 -37.95 -38.33 -16.18
C ASN A 242 -37.08 -37.06 -16.35
N SER A 243 -35.84 -37.32 -16.79
CA SER A 243 -35.00 -36.57 -17.76
C SER A 243 -34.76 -35.08 -17.59
N ASN A 244 -33.48 -34.71 -17.43
CA ASN A 244 -32.50 -34.47 -18.49
C ASN A 244 -32.88 -33.29 -19.40
N ASN A 245 -32.03 -32.27 -19.37
CA ASN A 245 -31.66 -31.58 -20.59
C ASN A 245 -30.18 -31.20 -20.53
N ASP A 246 -29.35 -32.08 -21.11
CA ASP A 246 -28.07 -31.73 -21.70
C ASP A 246 -28.32 -30.94 -22.99
N ASN A 247 -27.48 -29.92 -23.25
CA ASN A 247 -26.93 -29.56 -24.56
C ASN A 247 -26.09 -28.29 -24.37
N ASN A 248 -24.75 -28.36 -24.40
CA ASN A 248 -23.87 -28.42 -25.58
C ASN A 248 -23.99 -27.23 -26.55
N ASN A 249 -22.89 -26.47 -26.61
CA ASN A 249 -22.21 -25.92 -27.80
C ASN A 249 -20.88 -25.36 -27.26
N ASP A 250 -19.75 -26.06 -27.38
CA ASP A 250 -18.93 -26.32 -28.57
C ASP A 250 -18.61 -25.08 -29.43
N ASP A 251 -17.32 -24.75 -29.38
CA ASP A 251 -16.41 -24.57 -30.51
C ASP A 251 -16.17 -23.22 -31.21
N ASN A 252 -14.84 -22.99 -31.35
CA ASN A 252 -14.09 -22.31 -32.40
C ASN A 252 -13.94 -20.78 -32.39
N ASN A 253 -12.70 -20.30 -32.23
CA ASN A 253 -11.75 -19.95 -33.31
C ASN A 253 -10.56 -19.18 -32.67
N ASP A 254 -9.33 -19.69 -32.63
CA ASP A 254 -8.33 -19.81 -33.71
C ASP A 254 -7.79 -18.47 -34.26
N SER A 255 -6.47 -18.29 -34.02
CA SER A 255 -5.43 -17.69 -34.86
C SER A 255 -5.59 -16.33 -35.55
N ASN A 256 -4.66 -15.42 -35.22
CA ASN A 256 -3.89 -14.51 -36.08
C ASN A 256 -2.94 -13.75 -35.12
N ASP A 257 -1.63 -13.93 -35.07
CA ASP A 257 -0.59 -13.89 -36.11
C ASP A 257 -0.64 -12.61 -36.97
N GLN A 258 0.01 -11.56 -36.46
CA GLN A 258 0.69 -10.50 -37.23
C GLN A 258 1.71 -9.77 -36.35
#